data_AF-A0AAD4SFN6-F1
#
_entry.id   AF-A0AAD4SFN6-F1
#
_cell.length_a   1.000
_cell.length_b   1.000
_cell.length_c   1.000
_cell.angle_alpha   90.00
_cell.angle_beta   90.00
_cell.angle_gamma   90.00
#
_symmetry.space_group_name_H-M   'P 1'
#
loop_
_entity.id
_entity.type
_entity.pdbx_description
1 polymer ?
#
loop_
_entity_poly.entity_id
_entity_poly.type
_entity_poly.pdbx_seq_one_letter_code
_entity_poly.pdbx_strand_id
1 'polypeptide(L)'
;MSHSVKIYDTCIGCTQCVRACPTDVLEMIPWDGYCVGCKRCESACPTDFLSVRVYLWHETTRSMGLAIFSSTGFSGQSVSYLVFTTKFFPWLTIIVVLPIFAGFSIFFLPHRGNKVIRWYTISICLLELLLTTYVFCYHFQLDDPLIQLEQDFKWINFFDFHWRLGIDGISIGPILLTGFITTLATLAARPVTRDSRLFHFLMLAMYSGQIGLFSSRDLLLFFIMWELELIPVYLLLSMWGGKKRGSIFLLMGVLGMGLYASNEPTLNFETLANQSYPVALEIIFYFGFLISYAVKSPIIPLHTWLPDTHGEAHYST
;
A
#
# COMPACT_ATOMS: atom_id res chain seq x y z
N MET A 1 -16.03 -14.87 31.85
CA MET A 1 -15.16 -15.99 31.47
C MET A 1 -13.74 -15.45 31.44
N SER A 2 -12.87 -15.90 32.34
CA SER A 2 -11.49 -15.42 32.46
C SER A 2 -10.62 -16.07 31.39
N HIS A 3 -10.08 -15.30 30.46
CA HIS A 3 -9.11 -15.79 29.49
C HIS A 3 -7.70 -15.69 30.11
N SER A 4 -7.03 -16.83 30.24
CA SER A 4 -5.63 -16.90 30.69
C SER A 4 -4.70 -16.45 29.56
N VAL A 5 -4.07 -15.30 29.72
CA VAL A 5 -3.00 -14.83 28.85
C VAL A 5 -1.70 -15.50 29.32
N LYS A 6 -1.10 -16.34 28.48
CA LYS A 6 0.27 -16.84 28.71
C LYS A 6 1.25 -15.84 28.10
N ILE A 7 1.91 -15.08 28.97
CA ILE A 7 3.06 -14.23 28.61
C ILE A 7 4.27 -15.15 28.58
N TYR A 8 4.98 -15.19 27.46
CA TYR A 8 6.28 -15.87 27.36
C TYR A 8 7.36 -14.78 27.38
N ASP A 9 8.20 -14.82 28.42
CA ASP A 9 9.29 -13.88 28.63
C ASP A 9 10.48 -14.22 27.72
N THR A 10 10.44 -13.79 26.46
CA THR A 10 11.62 -13.77 25.60
C THR A 10 11.98 -12.33 25.25
N CYS A 11 12.93 -11.78 26.01
CA CYS A 11 13.50 -10.47 25.76
C CYS A 11 14.47 -10.56 24.57
N ILE A 12 13.99 -10.21 23.37
CA ILE A 12 14.81 -10.11 22.17
C ILE A 12 15.54 -8.76 22.23
N GLY A 13 16.80 -8.77 22.65
CA GLY A 13 17.64 -7.58 22.65
C GLY A 13 17.87 -7.04 21.22
N CYS A 14 18.20 -5.75 21.11
CA CYS A 14 18.66 -5.15 19.86
C CYS A 14 19.82 -5.97 19.29
N THR A 15 19.88 -6.12 17.96
CA THR A 15 20.89 -6.93 17.25
C THR A 15 22.35 -6.54 17.57
N GLN A 16 22.58 -5.31 18.07
CA GLN A 16 23.86 -4.84 18.60
C GLN A 16 24.28 -5.54 19.91
N CYS A 17 23.37 -5.77 20.87
CA CYS A 17 23.72 -6.38 22.17
C CYS A 17 23.91 -7.90 22.09
N VAL A 18 23.27 -8.59 21.12
CA VAL A 18 23.43 -10.05 20.92
C VAL A 18 24.86 -10.42 20.49
N ARG A 19 25.60 -9.51 19.82
CA ARG A 19 27.00 -9.76 19.43
C ARG A 19 28.03 -9.46 20.52
N ALA A 20 27.68 -8.67 21.54
CA ALA A 20 28.64 -8.17 22.53
C ALA A 20 28.75 -9.01 23.81
N CYS A 21 27.82 -9.94 24.05
CA CYS A 21 27.83 -10.83 25.21
C CYS A 21 27.88 -12.30 24.75
N PRO A 22 29.09 -12.89 24.58
CA PRO A 22 29.22 -14.31 24.36
C PRO A 22 29.11 -15.00 25.73
N THR A 23 27.93 -15.59 25.98
CA THR A 23 27.64 -16.63 26.98
C THR A 23 27.97 -16.36 28.46
N ASP A 24 26.99 -16.71 29.29
CA ASP A 24 27.04 -16.91 30.73
C ASP A 24 27.00 -15.66 31.62
N VAL A 25 26.01 -15.67 32.54
CA VAL A 25 25.67 -14.67 33.57
C VAL A 25 24.74 -13.53 33.11
N LEU A 26 23.46 -13.89 32.90
CA LEU A 26 22.35 -12.98 33.21
C LEU A 26 21.78 -13.42 34.56
N GLU A 27 22.25 -12.78 35.63
CA GLU A 27 21.57 -12.87 36.92
C GLU A 27 20.31 -11.99 36.82
N MET A 28 19.16 -12.64 36.61
CA MET A 28 17.85 -12.00 36.54
C MET A 28 17.37 -11.71 37.98
N ILE A 29 17.35 -10.45 38.39
CA ILE A 29 16.71 -10.05 39.65
C ILE A 29 15.25 -9.68 39.32
N PRO A 30 14.25 -10.34 39.94
CA PRO A 30 12.86 -10.01 39.69
C PRO A 30 12.51 -8.74 40.48
N TRP A 31 12.32 -7.63 39.79
CA TRP A 31 11.59 -6.48 40.31
C TRP A 31 10.52 -6.10 39.29
N ASP A 32 9.25 -6.30 39.68
CA ASP A 32 8.04 -5.87 38.98
C ASP A 32 7.92 -6.20 37.48
N GLY A 33 8.43 -7.35 37.04
CA GLY A 33 8.09 -7.91 35.72
C GLY A 33 8.73 -7.19 34.51
N TYR A 34 9.82 -6.45 34.70
CA TYR A 34 10.58 -5.82 33.61
C TYR A 34 11.93 -6.50 33.40
N CYS A 35 12.28 -6.82 32.14
CA CYS A 35 13.65 -7.17 31.76
C CYS A 35 14.52 -5.92 31.75
N VAL A 36 15.46 -5.81 32.68
CA VAL A 36 16.51 -4.79 32.64
C VAL A 36 17.75 -5.40 31.97
N GLY A 37 18.18 -4.84 30.84
CA GLY A 37 19.36 -5.31 30.10
C GLY A 37 20.67 -5.10 30.86
N CYS A 38 21.74 -5.72 30.35
CA CYS A 38 23.10 -5.61 30.87
C CYS A 38 23.53 -4.13 31.00
N LYS A 39 24.06 -3.75 32.17
CA LYS A 39 24.49 -2.38 32.54
C LYS A 39 25.53 -1.75 31.58
N ARG A 40 26.10 -2.53 30.67
CA ARG A 40 27.03 -2.09 29.61
C ARG A 40 26.35 -1.65 28.31
N CYS A 41 25.07 -1.98 28.10
CA CYS A 41 24.29 -1.62 26.90
C CYS A 41 23.47 -0.31 27.07
N GLU A 42 23.52 0.33 28.24
CA GLU A 42 22.72 1.51 28.61
C GLU A 42 22.98 2.72 27.70
N SER A 43 24.14 2.80 27.04
CA SER A 43 24.49 3.86 26.08
C SER A 43 24.23 3.51 24.61
N ALA A 44 23.92 2.25 24.29
CA ALA A 44 23.80 1.76 22.91
C ALA A 44 22.34 1.61 22.43
N CYS A 45 21.38 1.51 23.35
CA CYS A 45 19.95 1.49 23.03
C CYS A 45 19.25 2.64 23.77
N PRO A 46 18.76 3.69 23.08
CA PRO A 46 17.78 4.57 23.68
C PRO A 46 16.55 3.73 24.05
N THR A 47 16.03 3.95 25.25
CA THR A 47 15.04 3.16 26.01
C THR A 47 13.66 2.99 25.36
N ASP A 48 13.49 3.36 24.09
CA ASP A 48 12.18 3.75 23.55
C ASP A 48 11.53 2.70 22.63
N PHE A 49 12.05 1.47 22.57
CA PHE A 49 11.40 0.42 21.78
C PHE A 49 11.45 -0.95 22.45
N LEU A 50 10.49 -1.20 23.35
CA LEU A 50 10.16 -2.55 23.78
C LEU A 50 9.03 -3.07 22.89
N SER A 51 9.34 -3.95 21.92
CA SER A 51 8.31 -4.62 21.14
C SER A 51 7.78 -5.83 21.91
N VAL A 52 6.53 -5.79 22.36
CA VAL A 52 5.87 -6.93 23.01
C VAL A 52 4.98 -7.63 21.99
N ARG A 53 5.26 -8.91 21.72
CA ARG A 53 4.49 -9.72 20.78
C ARG A 53 3.42 -10.49 21.56
N VAL A 54 2.16 -10.03 21.51
CA VAL A 54 1.04 -10.68 22.20
C VAL A 54 0.34 -11.63 21.23
N TYR A 55 0.42 -12.94 21.50
CA TYR A 55 -0.30 -13.96 20.74
C TYR A 55 -1.69 -14.17 21.35
N LEU A 56 -2.70 -13.59 20.70
CA LEU A 56 -4.10 -13.93 20.98
C LEU A 56 -4.44 -15.13 20.11
N TRP A 57 -4.88 -16.23 20.74
CA TRP A 57 -5.27 -17.44 20.02
C TRP A 57 -6.41 -17.11 19.02
N HIS A 58 -6.31 -17.71 17.82
CA HIS A 58 -6.88 -17.27 16.53
C HIS A 58 -6.17 -16.07 15.85
N GLU A 59 -5.05 -16.39 15.20
CA GLU A 59 -4.65 -15.90 13.86
C GLU A 59 -4.75 -14.38 13.59
N THR A 60 -4.32 -13.55 14.54
CA THR A 60 -4.03 -12.14 14.30
C THR A 60 -2.74 -11.72 15.02
N THR A 61 -1.65 -11.60 14.27
CA THR A 61 -0.45 -10.87 14.73
C THR A 61 -0.74 -9.37 14.69
N ARG A 62 -0.81 -8.71 15.85
CA ARG A 62 -0.76 -7.24 15.95
C ARG A 62 0.50 -6.85 16.69
N SER A 63 1.35 -6.03 16.07
CA SER A 63 2.46 -5.37 16.75
C SER A 63 1.89 -4.29 17.67
N MET A 64 2.17 -4.41 18.97
CA MET A 64 1.78 -3.43 19.98
C MET A 64 3.02 -2.61 20.34
N GLY A 65 3.02 -1.33 19.99
CA GLY A 65 4.02 -0.38 20.47
C GLY A 65 3.57 0.21 21.81
N LEU A 66 4.38 0.03 22.86
CA LEU A 66 4.20 0.67 24.16
C LEU A 66 5.11 1.90 24.23
N ALA A 67 4.55 3.10 24.35
CA ALA A 67 5.30 4.31 24.68
C ALA A 67 5.00 4.69 26.14
N ILE A 68 6.01 4.62 27.01
CA ILE A 68 5.89 5.02 28.42
C ILE A 68 6.36 6.47 28.54
N PHE A 69 5.43 7.42 28.66
CA PHE A 69 5.77 8.78 29.06
C PHE A 69 5.71 8.88 30.59
N SER A 70 6.86 9.14 31.22
CA SER A 70 6.91 9.52 32.63
C SER A 70 7.03 11.05 32.73
N SER A 71 6.05 11.70 33.36
CA SER A 71 6.20 13.08 33.82
C SER A 71 6.18 13.08 35.34
N THR A 72 7.21 13.67 35.94
CA THR A 72 7.39 13.75 37.38
C THR A 72 6.55 14.89 37.96
N GLY A 73 5.37 14.56 38.49
CA GLY A 73 4.56 15.45 39.31
C GLY A 73 5.06 15.54 40.76
N PHE A 74 4.88 16.70 41.38
CA PHE A 74 5.46 17.15 42.67
C PHE A 74 5.00 16.39 43.95
N SER A 75 4.48 15.17 43.84
CA SER A 75 4.02 14.35 45.00
C SER A 75 4.49 12.89 44.98
N GLY A 76 5.47 12.53 44.14
CA GLY A 76 6.10 11.20 44.20
C GLY A 76 5.19 10.03 43.80
N GLN A 77 4.02 10.30 43.21
CA GLN A 77 3.20 9.28 42.55
C GLN A 77 3.42 9.34 41.04
N SER A 78 4.04 8.30 40.49
CA SER A 78 4.10 8.06 39.05
C SER A 78 2.71 7.70 38.54
N VAL A 79 1.98 8.68 38.01
CA VAL A 79 0.73 8.43 37.29
C VAL A 79 1.08 7.99 35.88
N SER A 80 1.11 6.68 35.65
CA SER A 80 1.23 6.10 34.32
C SER A 80 -0.08 6.32 33.57
N TYR A 81 -0.09 7.22 32.60
CA TYR A 81 -1.20 7.30 31.67
C TYR A 81 -1.11 6.11 30.71
N LEU A 82 -2.07 5.18 30.80
CA LEU A 82 -2.32 4.22 29.73
C LEU A 82 -2.86 5.00 28.53
N VAL A 83 -1.98 5.45 27.65
CA VAL A 83 -2.39 5.92 26.32
C VAL A 83 -2.72 4.66 25.52
N PHE A 84 -4.00 4.27 25.55
CA PHE A 84 -4.55 3.39 24.54
C PHE A 84 -4.37 4.10 23.19
N THR A 85 -3.42 3.66 22.36
CA THR A 85 -3.30 4.14 20.97
C THR A 85 -4.45 3.56 20.16
N THR A 86 -5.59 4.22 20.30
CA THR A 86 -6.81 3.94 19.58
C THR A 86 -6.58 4.19 18.09
N LYS A 87 -6.58 3.11 17.29
CA LYS A 87 -6.68 3.07 15.82
C LYS A 87 -5.51 3.72 15.06
N PHE A 88 -4.65 2.88 14.46
CA PHE A 88 -3.90 3.30 13.27
C PHE A 88 -4.90 3.84 12.24
N PHE A 89 -4.74 5.11 11.85
CA PHE A 89 -5.59 5.70 10.83
C PHE A 89 -5.20 5.14 9.47
N PRO A 90 -6.13 4.58 8.67
CA PRO A 90 -5.81 3.85 7.46
C PRO A 90 -5.53 4.80 6.28
N TRP A 91 -4.46 5.60 6.35
CA TRP A 91 -4.07 6.60 5.35
C TRP A 91 -4.04 6.03 3.92
N LEU A 92 -3.29 4.94 3.69
CA LEU A 92 -3.18 4.33 2.36
C LEU A 92 -4.52 3.83 1.82
N THR A 93 -5.29 3.11 2.62
CA THR A 93 -6.62 2.64 2.18
C THR A 93 -7.53 3.81 1.81
N ILE A 94 -7.47 4.92 2.55
CA ILE A 94 -8.23 6.12 2.21
C ILE A 94 -7.76 6.69 0.87
N ILE A 95 -6.45 6.85 0.67
CA ILE A 95 -5.87 7.36 -0.59
C ILE A 95 -6.21 6.45 -1.78
N VAL A 96 -6.27 5.13 -1.59
CA VAL A 96 -6.61 4.21 -2.69
C VAL A 96 -8.11 4.26 -2.98
N VAL A 97 -8.96 4.29 -1.96
CA VAL A 97 -10.42 4.13 -2.12
C VAL A 97 -11.15 5.46 -2.37
N LEU A 98 -10.59 6.59 -1.95
CA LEU A 98 -11.25 7.90 -2.07
C LEU A 98 -11.58 8.26 -3.52
N PRO A 99 -10.67 8.14 -4.52
CA PRO A 99 -10.97 8.55 -5.88
C PRO A 99 -12.10 7.70 -6.50
N ILE A 100 -12.08 6.38 -6.29
CA ILE A 100 -13.11 5.48 -6.83
C ILE A 100 -14.47 5.73 -6.17
N PHE A 101 -14.51 5.90 -4.85
CA PHE A 101 -15.76 6.21 -4.13
C PHE A 101 -16.33 7.58 -4.53
N ALA A 102 -15.45 8.58 -4.64
CA ALA A 102 -15.80 9.90 -5.16
C ALA A 102 -16.33 9.81 -6.60
N GLY A 103 -15.72 8.97 -7.44
CA GLY A 103 -16.18 8.67 -8.79
C GLY A 103 -17.61 8.11 -8.81
N PHE A 104 -17.92 7.12 -7.97
CA PHE A 104 -19.29 6.60 -7.85
C PHE A 104 -20.28 7.67 -7.41
N SER A 105 -19.85 8.60 -6.56
CA SER A 105 -20.72 9.69 -6.09
C SER A 105 -21.16 10.65 -7.21
N ILE A 106 -20.42 10.72 -8.32
CA ILE A 106 -20.76 11.56 -9.49
C ILE A 106 -22.12 11.19 -10.07
N PHE A 107 -22.52 9.91 -10.01
CA PHE A 107 -23.80 9.47 -10.55
C PHE A 107 -25.01 10.00 -9.77
N PHE A 108 -24.83 10.37 -8.51
CA PHE A 108 -25.87 10.97 -7.67
C PHE A 108 -25.95 12.50 -7.80
N LEU A 109 -24.98 13.14 -8.46
CA LEU A 109 -24.99 14.58 -8.65
C LEU A 109 -26.11 15.00 -9.62
N PRO A 110 -26.78 16.14 -9.36
CA PRO A 110 -27.87 16.60 -10.20
C PRO A 110 -27.36 16.90 -11.62
N HIS A 111 -28.19 16.62 -12.63
CA HIS A 111 -27.88 16.82 -14.04
C HIS A 111 -27.84 18.32 -14.46
N ARG A 112 -27.44 19.22 -13.56
CA ARG A 112 -27.35 20.69 -13.74
C ARG A 112 -26.14 21.13 -14.59
N GLY A 113 -25.62 20.25 -15.44
CA GLY A 113 -24.60 20.54 -16.44
C GLY A 113 -23.17 20.11 -16.07
N ASN A 114 -22.33 20.01 -17.10
CA ASN A 114 -20.95 19.50 -17.05
C ASN A 114 -20.02 20.29 -16.10
N LYS A 115 -20.34 21.56 -15.82
CA LYS A 115 -19.53 22.44 -14.98
C LYS A 115 -19.43 21.93 -13.54
N VAL A 116 -20.53 21.41 -12.96
CA VAL A 116 -20.56 20.93 -11.57
C VAL A 116 -19.70 19.69 -11.42
N ILE A 117 -19.88 18.70 -12.31
CA ILE A 117 -19.12 17.44 -12.32
C ILE A 117 -17.63 17.70 -12.51
N ARG A 118 -17.27 18.63 -13.40
CA ARG A 118 -15.89 19.02 -13.65
C ARG A 118 -15.24 19.63 -12.41
N TRP A 119 -15.87 20.63 -11.80
CA TRP A 119 -15.34 21.26 -10.58
C TRP A 119 -15.26 20.27 -9.43
N TYR A 120 -16.27 19.41 -9.28
CA TYR A 120 -16.25 18.33 -8.31
C TYR A 120 -15.01 17.44 -8.48
N THR A 121 -14.77 16.97 -9.71
CA THR A 121 -13.63 16.08 -9.99
C THR A 121 -12.29 16.76 -9.75
N ILE A 122 -12.13 18.01 -10.19
CA ILE A 122 -10.92 18.80 -9.92
C ILE A 122 -10.70 18.97 -8.41
N SER A 123 -11.77 19.25 -7.65
CA SER A 123 -11.69 19.36 -6.20
C SER A 123 -11.26 18.05 -5.53
N ILE A 124 -11.76 16.91 -6.01
CA ILE A 124 -11.34 15.58 -5.52
C ILE A 124 -9.88 15.31 -5.84
N CYS A 125 -9.43 15.53 -7.09
CA CYS A 125 -8.03 15.33 -7.45
C CYS A 125 -7.08 16.23 -6.65
N LEU A 126 -7.46 17.50 -6.44
CA LEU A 126 -6.67 18.43 -5.63
C LEU A 126 -6.63 18.00 -4.17
N LEU A 127 -7.77 17.61 -3.59
CA LEU A 127 -7.85 17.10 -2.23
C LEU A 127 -6.95 15.87 -2.07
N GLU A 128 -6.96 14.97 -3.05
CA GLU A 128 -6.16 13.74 -3.02
C GLU A 128 -4.65 14.02 -3.13
N LEU A 129 -4.27 14.95 -4.01
CA LEU A 129 -2.88 15.40 -4.11
C LEU A 129 -2.41 16.05 -2.80
N LEU A 130 -3.25 16.87 -2.17
CA LEU A 130 -2.94 17.47 -0.87
C LEU A 130 -2.86 16.41 0.24
N LEU A 131 -3.76 15.42 0.24
CA LEU A 131 -3.76 14.32 1.20
C LEU A 131 -2.52 13.45 1.07
N THR A 132 -2.16 13.04 -0.14
CA THR A 132 -0.96 12.22 -0.40
C THR A 132 0.32 12.99 -0.03
N THR A 133 0.39 14.28 -0.36
CA THR A 133 1.51 15.15 0.04
C THR A 133 1.59 15.30 1.56
N TYR A 134 0.46 15.53 2.23
CA TYR A 134 0.39 15.63 3.69
C TYR A 134 0.90 14.35 4.37
N VAL A 135 0.40 13.19 3.96
CA VAL A 135 0.80 11.90 4.53
C VAL A 135 2.30 11.68 4.33
N PHE A 136 2.82 11.98 3.14
CA PHE A 136 4.23 11.85 2.87
C PHE A 136 5.09 12.80 3.71
N CYS A 137 4.71 14.07 3.87
CA CYS A 137 5.51 15.04 4.64
C CYS A 137 5.55 14.77 6.15
N TYR A 138 4.48 14.19 6.73
CA TYR A 138 4.36 14.03 8.18
C TYR A 138 4.51 12.60 8.68
N HIS A 139 4.25 11.60 7.83
CA HIS A 139 4.24 10.19 8.24
C HIS A 139 5.27 9.32 7.52
N PHE A 140 5.98 9.85 6.52
CA PHE A 140 7.05 9.11 5.83
C PHE A 140 8.44 9.58 6.26
N GLN A 141 9.31 8.64 6.61
CA GLN A 141 10.71 8.87 6.96
C GLN A 141 11.61 8.45 5.81
N LEU A 142 12.35 9.39 5.21
CA LEU A 142 13.18 9.12 4.04
C LEU A 142 14.41 8.24 4.32
N ASP A 143 14.87 8.21 5.57
CA ASP A 143 16.11 7.53 5.96
C ASP A 143 15.91 6.04 6.28
N ASP A 144 14.67 5.56 6.37
CA ASP A 144 14.36 4.16 6.67
C ASP A 144 14.10 3.37 5.37
N PRO A 145 14.92 2.34 5.05
CA PRO A 145 14.73 1.50 3.87
C PRO A 145 13.54 0.52 3.99
N LEU A 146 12.94 0.38 5.17
CA LEU A 146 11.82 -0.51 5.40
C LEU A 146 10.52 0.01 4.77
N ILE A 147 9.57 -0.91 4.58
CA ILE A 147 8.21 -0.57 4.13
C ILE A 147 7.53 0.20 5.25
N GLN A 148 6.94 1.34 4.91
CA GLN A 148 6.24 2.22 5.83
C GLN A 148 4.75 2.30 5.48
N LEU A 149 3.96 2.85 6.42
CA LEU A 149 2.50 2.98 6.31
C LEU A 149 1.80 1.65 6.04
N GLU A 150 2.36 0.54 6.54
CA GLU A 150 1.84 -0.80 6.30
C GLU A 150 0.43 -0.98 6.87
N GLN A 151 -0.44 -1.56 6.05
CA GLN A 151 -1.82 -1.88 6.39
C GLN A 151 -2.11 -3.28 5.89
N ASP A 152 -2.44 -4.18 6.81
CA ASP A 152 -2.79 -5.57 6.49
C ASP A 152 -4.20 -5.88 7.04
N PHE A 153 -5.15 -6.08 6.13
CA PHE A 153 -6.48 -6.57 6.47
C PHE A 153 -6.77 -7.87 5.71
N LYS A 154 -7.09 -8.94 6.43
CA LYS A 154 -7.52 -10.21 5.84
C LYS A 154 -8.85 -10.02 5.09
N TRP A 155 -8.87 -10.27 3.78
CA TRP A 155 -10.07 -10.13 2.95
C TRP A 155 -10.73 -11.48 2.67
N ILE A 156 -10.00 -12.45 2.11
CA ILE A 156 -10.55 -13.78 1.78
C ILE A 156 -9.68 -14.88 2.39
N ASN A 157 -10.27 -15.65 3.31
CA ASN A 157 -9.56 -16.70 4.07
C ASN A 157 -9.13 -17.92 3.23
N PHE A 158 -9.83 -18.22 2.12
CA PHE A 158 -9.60 -19.44 1.35
C PHE A 158 -8.29 -19.42 0.53
N PHE A 159 -7.84 -18.24 0.11
CA PHE A 159 -6.62 -18.06 -0.71
C PHE A 159 -5.53 -17.24 -0.01
N ASP A 160 -5.63 -17.08 1.33
CA ASP A 160 -4.77 -16.15 2.10
C ASP A 160 -4.67 -14.76 1.42
N PHE A 161 -5.80 -14.26 0.91
CA PHE A 161 -5.83 -12.99 0.21
C PHE A 161 -6.05 -11.85 1.20
N HIS A 162 -5.09 -10.93 1.22
CA HIS A 162 -5.05 -9.82 2.15
C HIS A 162 -5.06 -8.48 1.39
N TRP A 163 -5.78 -7.51 1.93
CA TRP A 163 -5.63 -6.10 1.57
C TRP A 163 -4.35 -5.58 2.23
N ARG A 164 -3.20 -5.88 1.61
CA ARG A 164 -1.87 -5.42 2.06
C ARG A 164 -1.43 -4.22 1.26
N LEU A 165 -1.37 -3.08 1.93
CA LEU A 165 -0.82 -1.84 1.39
C LEU A 165 0.45 -1.45 2.16
N GLY A 166 1.41 -0.88 1.45
CA GLY A 166 2.65 -0.37 2.06
C GLY A 166 3.46 0.43 1.05
N ILE A 167 4.17 1.44 1.52
CA ILE A 167 4.98 2.33 0.70
C ILE A 167 6.46 2.16 1.05
N ASP A 168 7.30 2.12 0.03
CA ASP A 168 8.75 2.21 0.12
C ASP A 168 9.27 3.44 -0.67
N GLY A 169 10.58 3.67 -0.64
CA GLY A 169 11.22 4.78 -1.36
C GLY A 169 10.96 4.80 -2.88
N ILE A 170 10.71 3.65 -3.50
CA ILE A 170 10.44 3.55 -4.95
C ILE A 170 8.98 3.92 -5.24
N SER A 171 8.05 3.58 -4.36
CA SER A 171 6.61 3.75 -4.56
C SER A 171 6.16 5.22 -4.42
N ILE A 172 6.86 6.01 -3.61
CA ILE A 172 6.49 7.41 -3.32
C ILE A 172 6.47 8.28 -4.57
N GLY A 173 7.56 8.23 -5.34
CA GLY A 173 7.74 9.07 -6.53
C GLY A 173 6.57 8.92 -7.49
N PRO A 174 6.25 7.67 -7.93
CA PRO A 174 5.09 7.39 -8.76
C PRO A 174 3.76 7.80 -8.12
N ILE A 175 3.51 7.55 -6.83
CA ILE A 175 2.24 7.93 -6.19
C ILE A 175 2.01 9.44 -6.21
N LEU A 176 3.02 10.23 -5.85
CA LEU A 176 2.93 11.71 -5.89
C LEU A 176 2.82 12.22 -7.33
N LEU A 177 3.59 11.63 -8.25
CA LEU A 177 3.54 11.98 -9.67
C LEU A 177 2.16 11.69 -10.28
N THR A 178 1.57 10.54 -9.96
CA THR A 178 0.22 10.17 -10.38
C THR A 178 -0.80 11.19 -9.93
N GLY A 179 -0.74 11.65 -8.67
CA GLY A 179 -1.64 12.70 -8.17
C GLY A 179 -1.46 14.02 -8.89
N PHE A 180 -0.21 14.43 -9.13
CA PHE A 180 0.10 15.66 -9.83
C PHE A 180 -0.39 15.63 -11.29
N ILE A 181 -0.02 14.59 -12.05
CA ILE A 181 -0.41 14.46 -13.47
C ILE A 181 -1.91 14.33 -13.62
N THR A 182 -2.58 13.54 -12.77
CA THR A 182 -4.03 13.35 -12.87
C THR A 182 -4.80 14.65 -12.57
N THR A 183 -4.31 15.44 -11.63
CA THR A 183 -4.87 16.77 -11.35
C THR A 183 -4.72 17.70 -12.55
N LEU A 184 -3.57 17.70 -13.23
CA LEU A 184 -3.38 18.47 -14.46
C LEU A 184 -4.23 17.94 -15.62
N ALA A 185 -4.36 16.62 -15.76
CA ALA A 185 -5.14 15.98 -16.80
C ALA A 185 -6.64 16.34 -16.68
N THR A 186 -7.19 16.33 -15.47
CA THR A 186 -8.57 16.75 -15.22
C THR A 186 -8.78 18.25 -15.43
N LEU A 187 -7.76 19.08 -15.16
CA LEU A 187 -7.77 20.50 -15.52
C LEU A 187 -7.72 20.74 -17.03
N ALA A 188 -7.03 19.89 -17.79
CA ALA A 188 -6.95 19.95 -19.24
C ALA A 188 -8.22 19.43 -19.92
N ALA A 189 -8.92 18.46 -19.31
CA ALA A 189 -10.16 17.86 -19.80
C ALA A 189 -11.40 18.79 -19.76
N ARG A 190 -11.20 20.10 -19.73
CA ARG A 190 -12.28 21.12 -19.79
C ARG A 190 -13.21 21.03 -21.00
N PRO A 191 -12.74 20.72 -22.23
CA PRO A 191 -13.60 20.74 -23.41
C PRO A 191 -14.44 19.47 -23.56
N VAL A 192 -14.24 18.44 -22.72
CA VAL A 192 -15.02 17.21 -22.80
C VAL A 192 -16.47 17.48 -22.44
N THR A 193 -17.37 17.32 -23.41
CA THR A 193 -18.80 17.56 -23.21
C THR A 193 -19.64 16.29 -23.30
N ARG A 194 -19.19 15.33 -24.09
CA ARG A 194 -19.84 14.04 -24.28
C ARG A 194 -19.72 13.16 -23.04
N ASP A 195 -20.85 12.63 -22.57
CA ASP A 195 -20.93 11.67 -21.45
C ASP A 195 -20.04 12.02 -20.24
N SER A 196 -20.05 13.31 -19.84
CA SER A 196 -19.12 13.88 -18.85
C SER A 196 -19.08 13.12 -17.52
N ARG A 197 -20.20 12.56 -17.06
CA ARG A 197 -20.24 11.74 -15.83
C ARG A 197 -19.37 10.50 -15.94
N LEU A 198 -19.50 9.77 -17.05
CA LEU A 198 -18.74 8.55 -17.28
C LEU A 198 -17.25 8.90 -17.47
N PHE A 199 -16.93 9.95 -18.23
CA PHE A 199 -15.54 10.39 -18.41
C PHE A 199 -14.84 10.65 -17.07
N HIS A 200 -15.45 11.47 -16.20
CA HIS A 200 -14.84 11.82 -14.91
C HIS A 200 -14.83 10.66 -13.92
N PHE A 201 -15.83 9.76 -13.96
CA PHE A 201 -15.80 8.50 -13.20
C PHE A 201 -14.61 7.63 -13.63
N LEU A 202 -14.41 7.43 -14.93
CA LEU A 202 -13.31 6.62 -15.46
C LEU A 202 -11.95 7.25 -15.12
N MET A 203 -11.82 8.57 -15.21
CA MET A 203 -10.60 9.29 -14.78
C MET A 203 -10.29 9.06 -13.30
N LEU A 204 -11.29 9.13 -12.41
CA LEU A 204 -11.09 8.89 -10.98
C LEU A 204 -10.86 7.40 -10.64
N ALA A 205 -11.51 6.48 -11.36
CA ALA A 205 -11.26 5.05 -11.23
C ALA A 205 -9.82 4.69 -11.64
N MET A 206 -9.34 5.26 -12.76
CA MET A 206 -7.95 5.15 -13.19
C MET A 206 -6.99 5.71 -12.14
N TYR A 207 -7.31 6.86 -11.53
CA TYR A 207 -6.49 7.46 -10.49
C TYR A 207 -6.32 6.52 -9.28
N SER A 208 -7.42 5.92 -8.81
CA SER A 208 -7.42 4.92 -7.75
C SER A 208 -6.58 3.69 -8.11
N GLY A 209 -6.78 3.14 -9.32
CA GLY A 209 -6.01 1.99 -9.82
C GLY A 209 -4.51 2.25 -9.87
N GLN A 210 -4.10 3.44 -10.33
CA GLN A 210 -2.69 3.83 -10.38
C GLN A 210 -2.04 3.95 -9.00
N ILE A 211 -2.71 4.57 -8.03
CA ILE A 211 -2.17 4.64 -6.66
C ILE A 211 -2.18 3.25 -5.98
N GLY A 212 -3.26 2.49 -6.18
CA GLY A 212 -3.38 1.11 -5.69
C GLY A 212 -2.26 0.21 -6.20
N LEU A 213 -1.88 0.36 -7.46
CA LEU A 213 -0.82 -0.41 -8.10
C LEU A 213 0.52 -0.25 -7.37
N PHE A 214 0.93 0.99 -7.09
CA PHE A 214 2.22 1.28 -6.43
C PHE A 214 2.20 1.05 -4.92
N SER A 215 1.03 0.97 -4.29
CA SER A 215 0.90 0.74 -2.85
C SER A 215 0.66 -0.72 -2.49
N SER A 216 0.30 -1.58 -3.44
CA SER A 216 -0.02 -3.00 -3.18
C SER A 216 1.22 -3.81 -2.80
N ARG A 217 1.09 -4.64 -1.76
CA ARG A 217 2.12 -5.59 -1.29
C ARG A 217 1.69 -7.06 -1.40
N ASP A 218 0.55 -7.28 -2.03
CA ASP A 218 0.01 -8.59 -2.36
C ASP A 218 -0.10 -8.73 -3.88
N LEU A 219 0.34 -9.86 -4.42
CA LEU A 219 0.43 -10.12 -5.87
C LEU A 219 -0.95 -10.13 -6.55
N LEU A 220 -1.99 -10.62 -5.87
CA LEU A 220 -3.34 -10.59 -6.41
C LEU A 220 -3.94 -9.19 -6.30
N LEU A 221 -3.68 -8.48 -5.20
CA LEU A 221 -4.13 -7.08 -5.07
C LEU A 221 -3.48 -6.20 -6.14
N PHE A 222 -2.17 -6.36 -6.36
CA PHE A 222 -1.42 -5.70 -7.42
C PHE A 222 -2.05 -5.96 -8.79
N PHE A 223 -2.39 -7.21 -9.09
CA PHE A 223 -3.06 -7.59 -10.34
C PHE A 223 -4.44 -6.94 -10.48
N ILE A 224 -5.26 -6.94 -9.42
CA ILE A 224 -6.57 -6.29 -9.42
C ILE A 224 -6.42 -4.79 -9.69
N MET A 225 -5.45 -4.12 -9.06
CA MET A 225 -5.20 -2.69 -9.27
C MET A 225 -4.65 -2.40 -10.67
N TRP A 226 -3.82 -3.29 -11.22
CA TRP A 226 -3.33 -3.22 -12.60
C TRP A 226 -4.48 -3.25 -13.61
N GLU A 227 -5.42 -4.17 -13.45
CA GLU A 227 -6.61 -4.27 -14.31
C GLU A 227 -7.58 -3.11 -14.09
N LEU A 228 -7.71 -2.63 -12.85
CA LEU A 228 -8.52 -1.46 -12.51
C LEU A 228 -8.02 -0.19 -13.22
N GLU A 229 -6.73 -0.07 -13.52
CA GLU A 229 -6.20 1.02 -14.35
C GLU A 229 -6.49 0.81 -15.85
N LEU A 230 -6.38 -0.44 -16.34
CA LEU A 230 -6.55 -0.75 -17.78
C LEU A 230 -7.99 -0.57 -18.26
N ILE A 231 -8.99 -1.03 -17.49
CA ILE A 231 -10.40 -0.98 -17.90
C ILE A 231 -10.85 0.48 -18.18
N PRO A 232 -10.60 1.47 -17.30
CA PRO A 232 -10.94 2.86 -17.57
C PRO A 232 -10.20 3.46 -18.76
N VAL A 233 -8.90 3.20 -18.92
CA VAL A 233 -8.11 3.69 -20.06
C VAL A 233 -8.71 3.19 -21.37
N TYR A 234 -9.06 1.91 -21.43
CA TYR A 234 -9.70 1.31 -22.60
C TYR A 234 -11.03 2.00 -22.94
N LEU A 235 -11.89 2.22 -21.94
CA LEU A 235 -13.18 2.87 -22.16
C LEU A 235 -13.00 4.33 -22.59
N LEU A 236 -12.05 5.05 -21.98
CA LEU A 236 -11.72 6.43 -22.36
C LEU A 236 -11.28 6.51 -23.83
N LEU A 237 -10.38 5.63 -24.28
CA LEU A 237 -9.91 5.58 -25.66
C LEU A 237 -11.00 5.13 -26.64
N SER A 238 -11.78 4.11 -26.29
CA SER A 238 -12.81 3.58 -27.20
C SER A 238 -13.98 4.54 -27.44
N MET A 239 -14.29 5.37 -26.44
CA MET A 239 -15.41 6.31 -26.48
C MET A 239 -14.97 7.73 -26.91
N TRP A 240 -13.85 8.25 -26.40
CA TRP A 240 -13.41 9.62 -26.68
C TRP A 240 -12.19 9.69 -27.61
N GLY A 241 -11.57 8.56 -27.94
CA GLY A 241 -10.49 8.49 -28.94
C GLY A 241 -11.00 8.49 -30.39
N GLY A 242 -10.07 8.65 -31.33
CA GLY A 242 -10.36 8.81 -32.76
C GLY A 242 -10.74 7.52 -33.52
N LYS A 243 -10.60 7.56 -34.85
CA LYS A 243 -11.27 6.62 -35.79
C LYS A 243 -10.72 5.19 -35.74
N LYS A 244 -9.47 4.98 -35.32
CA LYS A 244 -8.89 3.65 -35.15
C LYS A 244 -9.01 3.22 -33.69
N ARG A 245 -10.07 2.46 -33.40
CA ARG A 245 -10.32 1.90 -32.07
C ARG A 245 -9.28 0.81 -31.80
N GLY A 246 -8.22 1.17 -31.07
CA GLY A 246 -7.21 0.23 -30.62
C GLY A 246 -7.86 -0.88 -29.77
N SER A 247 -7.91 -2.08 -30.34
CA SER A 247 -8.05 -3.31 -29.58
C SER A 247 -6.64 -3.80 -29.33
N ILE A 248 -6.20 -3.94 -28.08
CA ILE A 248 -5.37 -5.10 -27.69
C ILE A 248 -5.11 -5.23 -26.17
N PHE A 249 -5.24 -6.49 -25.73
CA PHE A 249 -4.81 -7.18 -24.51
C PHE A 249 -5.24 -6.64 -23.13
N LEU A 250 -6.31 -7.23 -22.58
CA LEU A 250 -6.38 -7.48 -21.14
C LEU A 250 -5.43 -8.65 -20.85
N LEU A 251 -4.38 -8.40 -20.08
CA LEU A 251 -3.34 -9.39 -19.80
C LEU A 251 -3.85 -10.32 -18.69
N MET A 252 -4.40 -11.48 -19.08
CA MET A 252 -4.61 -12.58 -18.13
C MET A 252 -3.27 -13.26 -17.85
N GLY A 253 -2.73 -13.07 -16.65
CA GLY A 253 -1.39 -13.57 -16.37
C GLY A 253 -0.92 -13.53 -14.92
N VAL A 254 -1.79 -13.65 -13.92
CA VAL A 254 -1.31 -13.87 -12.54
C VAL A 254 -2.21 -14.85 -11.80
N LEU A 255 -1.91 -16.14 -11.95
CA LEU A 255 -2.40 -17.22 -11.08
C LEU A 255 -1.42 -18.40 -10.95
N GLY A 256 -0.21 -18.31 -11.53
CA GLY A 256 0.76 -19.41 -11.53
C GLY A 256 1.65 -19.49 -10.28
N MET A 257 2.00 -18.36 -9.66
CA MET A 257 2.91 -18.32 -8.51
C MET A 257 2.26 -18.75 -7.20
N GLY A 258 1.04 -18.28 -6.93
CA GLY A 258 0.32 -18.63 -5.69
C GLY A 258 -0.06 -20.12 -5.61
N LEU A 259 -0.18 -20.81 -6.74
CA LEU A 259 -0.57 -22.23 -6.79
C LEU A 259 0.61 -23.20 -6.70
N TYR A 260 1.85 -22.74 -6.88
CA TYR A 260 3.05 -23.58 -6.71
C TYR A 260 3.50 -23.63 -5.23
N ALA A 261 2.99 -22.73 -4.38
CA ALA A 261 3.24 -22.74 -2.94
C ALA A 261 2.39 -23.84 -2.25
N SER A 262 3.10 -24.85 -1.74
CA SER A 262 2.61 -25.99 -0.96
C SER A 262 1.65 -25.62 0.19
N ASN A 263 0.61 -26.45 0.40
CA ASN A 263 -0.39 -26.53 1.50
C ASN A 263 -1.08 -25.24 2.01
N GLU A 264 -0.42 -24.09 2.02
CA GLU A 264 -0.98 -22.76 2.32
C GLU A 264 -0.48 -21.77 1.24
N PRO A 265 -1.27 -21.56 0.17
CA PRO A 265 -0.90 -20.60 -0.87
C PRO A 265 -0.90 -19.19 -0.28
N THR A 266 0.23 -18.47 -0.37
CA THR A 266 0.33 -17.06 0.03
C THR A 266 0.72 -16.18 -1.14
N LEU A 267 0.26 -14.94 -1.12
CA LEU A 267 0.42 -13.97 -2.20
C LEU A 267 1.20 -12.71 -1.75
N ASN A 268 1.78 -12.74 -0.56
CA ASN A 268 2.62 -11.67 -0.03
C ASN A 268 3.91 -11.53 -0.85
N PHE A 269 4.23 -10.31 -1.28
CA PHE A 269 5.49 -10.02 -1.97
C PHE A 269 6.73 -10.39 -1.15
N GLU A 270 6.74 -10.09 0.15
CA GLU A 270 7.92 -10.34 0.99
C GLU A 270 8.20 -11.84 1.15
N THR A 271 7.16 -12.65 1.34
CA THR A 271 7.32 -14.10 1.46
C THR A 271 7.69 -14.72 0.13
N LEU A 272 7.05 -14.29 -0.97
CA LEU A 272 7.34 -14.79 -2.31
C LEU A 272 8.75 -14.43 -2.78
N ALA A 273 9.27 -13.26 -2.40
CA ALA A 273 10.62 -12.82 -2.74
C ALA A 273 11.72 -13.58 -1.95
N ASN A 274 11.43 -13.98 -0.72
CA ASN A 274 12.37 -14.72 0.13
C ASN A 274 12.28 -16.25 -0.05
N GLN A 275 11.30 -16.73 -0.81
CA GLN A 275 11.14 -18.14 -1.11
C GLN A 275 12.13 -18.60 -2.19
N SER A 276 12.71 -19.79 -2.00
CA SER A 276 13.56 -20.41 -3.01
C SER A 276 12.74 -21.19 -4.03
N TYR A 277 13.05 -20.99 -5.32
CA TYR A 277 12.41 -21.70 -6.41
C TYR A 277 13.46 -22.48 -7.24
N PRO A 278 13.06 -23.56 -7.93
CA PRO A 278 13.92 -24.19 -8.91
C PRO A 278 14.24 -23.22 -10.05
N VAL A 279 15.51 -23.17 -10.50
CA VAL A 279 15.99 -22.26 -11.56
C VAL A 279 15.12 -22.31 -12.82
N ALA A 280 14.66 -23.49 -13.23
CA ALA A 280 13.80 -23.64 -14.41
C ALA A 280 12.49 -22.86 -14.27
N LEU A 281 11.92 -22.84 -13.06
CA LEU A 281 10.67 -22.16 -12.76
C LEU A 281 10.91 -20.64 -12.60
N GLU A 282 12.03 -20.21 -12.01
CA GLU A 282 12.42 -18.79 -11.98
C GLU A 282 12.54 -18.20 -13.38
N ILE A 283 13.15 -18.95 -14.32
CA ILE A 283 13.25 -18.54 -15.73
C ILE A 283 11.85 -18.36 -16.35
N ILE A 284 10.93 -19.30 -16.10
CA ILE A 284 9.56 -19.22 -16.61
C ILE A 284 8.84 -17.98 -16.05
N PHE A 285 8.91 -17.75 -14.74
CA PHE A 285 8.28 -16.59 -14.11
C PHE A 285 8.92 -15.29 -14.58
N TYR A 286 10.25 -15.25 -14.71
CA TYR A 286 10.96 -14.10 -15.23
C TYR A 286 10.48 -13.72 -16.64
N PHE A 287 10.40 -14.69 -17.57
CA PHE A 287 9.91 -14.40 -18.91
C PHE A 287 8.42 -14.04 -18.94
N GLY A 288 7.59 -14.66 -18.08
CA GLY A 288 6.18 -14.30 -17.93
C GLY A 288 5.98 -12.85 -17.49
N PHE A 289 6.71 -12.42 -16.45
CA PHE A 289 6.72 -11.04 -16.02
C PHE A 289 7.35 -10.10 -17.04
N LEU A 290 8.48 -10.49 -17.65
CA LEU A 290 9.16 -9.68 -18.65
C LEU A 290 8.23 -9.36 -19.81
N ILE A 291 7.50 -10.34 -20.34
CA ILE A 291 6.54 -10.11 -21.42
C ILE A 291 5.42 -9.18 -20.95
N SER A 292 4.85 -9.43 -19.77
CA SER A 292 3.76 -8.61 -19.20
C SER A 292 4.19 -7.15 -19.02
N TYR A 293 5.38 -6.91 -18.47
CA TYR A 293 5.96 -5.57 -18.30
C TYR A 293 6.44 -4.97 -19.61
N ALA A 294 6.98 -5.75 -20.55
CA ALA A 294 7.46 -5.28 -21.85
C ALA A 294 6.34 -4.84 -22.80
N VAL A 295 5.11 -5.32 -22.58
CA VAL A 295 3.93 -4.79 -23.25
C VAL A 295 3.60 -3.40 -22.67
N LYS A 296 3.49 -3.25 -21.34
CA LYS A 296 3.10 -1.96 -20.72
C LYS A 296 4.19 -0.90 -20.81
N SER A 297 5.44 -1.28 -20.55
CA SER A 297 6.63 -0.48 -20.84
C SER A 297 7.10 -0.88 -22.25
N PRO A 298 6.88 -0.05 -23.28
CA PRO A 298 6.96 -0.42 -24.70
C PRO A 298 8.40 -0.77 -25.15
N ILE A 299 8.88 -1.95 -24.77
CA ILE A 299 10.22 -2.48 -25.10
C ILE A 299 10.18 -3.04 -26.51
N ILE A 300 11.23 -2.84 -27.32
CA ILE A 300 11.33 -3.44 -28.66
C ILE A 300 11.37 -4.98 -28.52
N PRO A 301 10.49 -5.76 -29.20
CA PRO A 301 9.59 -5.38 -30.29
C PRO A 301 8.13 -5.07 -29.89
N LEU A 302 7.75 -5.20 -28.62
CA LEU A 302 6.39 -5.08 -28.06
C LEU A 302 5.93 -3.61 -27.83
N HIS A 303 6.16 -2.72 -28.80
CA HIS A 303 5.87 -1.28 -28.68
C HIS A 303 4.83 -0.76 -29.68
N THR A 304 4.35 -1.60 -30.60
CA THR A 304 3.53 -1.17 -31.75
C THR A 304 2.17 -0.59 -31.37
N TRP A 305 1.62 -0.97 -30.21
CA TRP A 305 0.33 -0.45 -29.73
C TRP A 305 0.42 1.01 -29.24
N LEU A 306 1.60 1.48 -28.83
CA LEU A 306 1.78 2.78 -28.18
C LEU A 306 1.55 3.96 -29.16
N PRO A 307 2.16 3.99 -30.37
CA PRO A 307 1.92 5.08 -31.32
C PRO A 307 0.46 5.16 -31.77
N ASP A 308 -0.19 4.02 -31.98
CA ASP A 308 -1.60 3.97 -32.40
C ASP A 308 -2.54 4.52 -31.31
N THR A 309 -2.33 4.12 -30.06
CA THR A 309 -3.17 4.57 -28.93
C THR A 309 -2.97 6.06 -28.61
N HIS A 310 -1.72 6.53 -28.59
CA HIS A 310 -1.42 7.93 -28.27
C HIS A 310 -1.75 8.87 -29.43
N GLY A 311 -1.63 8.41 -30.68
CA GLY A 311 -2.02 9.18 -31.86
C GLY A 311 -3.52 9.47 -31.95
N GLU A 312 -4.36 8.61 -31.36
CA GLU A 312 -5.82 8.75 -31.38
C GLU A 312 -6.40 9.34 -30.08
N ALA A 313 -5.56 9.57 -29.06
CA ALA A 313 -5.96 10.11 -27.76
C ALA A 313 -6.06 11.66 -27.81
N HIS A 314 -7.17 12.18 -28.34
CA HIS A 314 -7.46 13.62 -28.34
C HIS A 314 -8.64 13.97 -27.43
N TYR A 315 -8.46 14.99 -26.58
CA TYR A 315 -9.45 15.49 -25.62
C TYR A 315 -10.54 16.38 -26.23
N SER A 316 -10.65 16.44 -27.56
CA SER A 316 -11.43 17.44 -28.30
C SER A 316 -12.89 17.06 -28.59
N THR A 317 -13.46 16.08 -27.89
CA THR A 317 -14.87 15.64 -28.04
C THR A 317 -15.66 15.76 -26.72
#